data_AF-A0A9Q1GDK8-F1
#
_entry.id   AF-A0A9Q1GDK8-F1
#
_cell.length_a   1.000
_cell.length_b   1.000
_cell.length_c   1.000
_cell.angle_alpha   90.00
_cell.angle_beta   90.00
_cell.angle_gamma   90.00
#
_symmetry.space_group_name_H-M   'P 1'
#
loop_
_entity.id
_entity.type
_entity.pdbx_description
1 polymer ?
#
loop_
_entity_poly.entity_id
_entity_poly.type
_entity_poly.pdbx_seq_one_letter_code
_entity_poly.pdbx_strand_id
1 'polypeptide(L)'
;MLLALRINVLAKGHSGISLETLHAIIEAFNASCLSFIPEKGTVGASGDLAPLSHLALGLVGEGKMWSPVTGWSNAKYVLEAHGLKPLSLKPKEGLALINGTQMITSLGAEAVERALAIARQADIIAALTLEVLKGTTKAFDSDVHAVRPHPGQMQVAWRFRSVLDSDVFSSEITVSENKVLCHPSSVDSLSTSAATEDHVSMGGWAARKALRVVEHVEQVLAIELLAACQALEFHRPLKTTPPLEEVHQLMRSVVRPWDCDRFMSPDIEAAHKLLREEKASTPLTNHTISG
;
A
#
# COMPACT_ATOMS: atom_id res chain seq x y z
N MET A 1 -7.72 -2.07 -8.89
CA MET A 1 -8.57 -2.00 -7.68
C MET A 1 -9.86 -1.20 -7.91
N LEU A 2 -9.80 0.10 -8.29
CA LEU A 2 -10.97 0.97 -8.46
C LEU A 2 -12.17 0.33 -9.22
N LEU A 3 -11.93 -0.23 -10.40
CA LEU A 3 -12.98 -0.89 -11.21
C LEU A 3 -13.65 -2.07 -10.47
N ALA A 4 -12.86 -2.96 -9.86
CA ALA A 4 -13.38 -4.08 -9.06
C ALA A 4 -14.23 -3.60 -7.88
N LEU A 5 -13.80 -2.54 -7.20
CA LEU A 5 -14.58 -1.97 -6.09
C LEU A 5 -15.88 -1.32 -6.59
N ARG A 6 -15.90 -0.76 -7.80
CA ARG A 6 -17.13 -0.27 -8.42
C ARG A 6 -18.08 -1.42 -8.75
N ILE A 7 -17.59 -2.50 -9.35
CA ILE A 7 -18.37 -3.74 -9.60
C ILE A 7 -19.00 -4.25 -8.29
N ASN A 8 -18.22 -4.34 -7.21
CA ASN A 8 -18.71 -4.78 -5.89
C ASN A 8 -19.83 -3.88 -5.33
N VAL A 9 -19.74 -2.56 -5.51
CA VAL A 9 -20.80 -1.64 -5.05
C VAL A 9 -22.05 -1.71 -5.93
N LEU A 10 -21.88 -1.89 -7.24
CA LEU A 10 -23.00 -2.09 -8.18
C LEU A 10 -23.76 -3.39 -7.90
N ALA A 11 -23.03 -4.47 -7.60
CA ALA A 11 -23.59 -5.80 -7.30
C ALA A 11 -24.51 -5.83 -6.06
N LYS A 12 -24.49 -4.79 -5.20
CA LYS A 12 -25.44 -4.65 -4.08
C LYS A 12 -26.88 -4.33 -4.51
N GLY A 13 -27.12 -4.01 -5.79
CA GLY A 13 -28.47 -3.87 -6.35
C GLY A 13 -29.22 -2.57 -6.04
N HIS A 14 -28.59 -1.59 -5.38
CA HIS A 14 -29.23 -0.32 -5.00
C HIS A 14 -28.99 0.84 -5.98
N SER A 15 -28.10 0.67 -6.97
CA SER A 15 -27.73 1.72 -7.92
C SER A 15 -28.75 1.93 -9.05
N GLY A 16 -29.48 0.87 -9.43
CA GLY A 16 -30.36 0.86 -10.61
C GLY A 16 -29.60 0.71 -11.94
N ILE A 17 -28.37 0.17 -11.92
CA ILE A 17 -27.70 -0.30 -13.13
C ILE A 17 -28.37 -1.56 -13.66
N SER A 18 -28.37 -1.77 -14.99
CA SER A 18 -28.85 -3.00 -15.59
C SER A 18 -27.82 -4.13 -15.51
N LEU A 19 -28.30 -5.38 -15.52
CA LEU A 19 -27.44 -6.57 -15.44
C LEU A 19 -26.54 -6.70 -16.68
N GLU A 20 -27.01 -6.29 -17.86
CA GLU A 20 -26.21 -6.34 -19.09
C GLU A 20 -25.00 -5.39 -18.98
N THR A 21 -25.23 -4.17 -18.48
CA THR A 21 -24.17 -3.19 -18.24
C THR A 21 -23.20 -3.69 -17.15
N LEU A 22 -23.69 -4.31 -16.06
CA LEU A 22 -22.83 -4.88 -15.02
C LEU A 22 -21.96 -6.04 -15.54
N HIS A 23 -22.52 -6.94 -16.35
CA HIS A 23 -21.76 -8.05 -16.96
C HIS A 23 -20.69 -7.54 -17.94
N ALA A 24 -21.02 -6.58 -18.81
CA ALA A 24 -20.04 -6.00 -19.74
C ALA A 24 -18.86 -5.30 -19.00
N ILE A 25 -19.12 -4.70 -17.83
CA ILE A 25 -18.07 -4.12 -16.97
C ILE A 25 -17.19 -5.22 -16.34
N ILE A 26 -17.77 -6.36 -15.96
CA ILE A 26 -17.04 -7.53 -15.46
C ILE A 26 -16.19 -8.15 -16.57
N GLU A 27 -16.69 -8.26 -17.80
CA GLU A 27 -15.94 -8.72 -18.97
C GLU A 27 -14.74 -7.82 -19.26
N ALA A 28 -14.93 -6.49 -19.27
CA ALA A 28 -13.83 -5.53 -19.42
C ALA A 28 -12.79 -5.64 -18.29
N PHE A 29 -13.23 -5.85 -17.04
CA PHE A 29 -12.32 -6.08 -15.91
C PHE A 29 -11.50 -7.37 -16.10
N ASN A 30 -12.15 -8.48 -16.45
CA ASN A 30 -11.50 -9.77 -16.69
C ASN A 30 -10.52 -9.73 -17.88
N ALA A 31 -10.83 -8.94 -18.91
CA ALA A 31 -9.95 -8.68 -20.05
C ALA A 31 -8.75 -7.75 -19.73
N SER A 32 -8.65 -7.23 -18.49
CA SER A 32 -7.67 -6.22 -18.09
C SER A 32 -7.73 -4.93 -18.92
N CYS A 33 -8.94 -4.54 -19.35
CA CYS A 33 -9.21 -3.28 -20.05
C CYS A 33 -9.39 -2.15 -19.02
N LEU A 34 -8.34 -1.33 -18.83
CA LEU A 34 -8.23 -0.34 -17.75
C LEU A 34 -8.33 1.10 -18.27
N SER A 35 -9.42 1.80 -17.97
CA SER A 35 -9.60 3.22 -18.32
C SER A 35 -8.49 4.10 -17.73
N PHE A 36 -8.08 5.14 -18.46
CA PHE A 36 -7.17 6.18 -17.94
C PHE A 36 -7.89 7.09 -16.94
N ILE A 37 -7.36 7.19 -15.72
CA ILE A 37 -8.00 7.90 -14.60
C ILE A 37 -7.01 8.90 -13.99
N PRO A 38 -7.28 10.23 -14.05
CA PRO A 38 -6.48 11.23 -13.37
C PRO A 38 -6.53 11.08 -11.84
N GLU A 39 -5.37 11.24 -11.22
CA GLU A 39 -5.16 11.15 -9.77
C GLU A 39 -5.61 12.39 -8.96
N LYS A 40 -6.07 13.46 -9.63
CA LYS A 40 -6.52 14.73 -9.01
C LYS A 40 -7.90 15.10 -9.56
N GLY A 41 -8.74 15.71 -8.72
CA GLY A 41 -10.05 16.28 -9.12
C GLY A 41 -11.26 15.81 -8.29
N THR A 42 -11.12 14.80 -7.41
CA THR A 42 -12.18 14.47 -6.44
C THR A 42 -12.05 15.29 -5.16
N VAL A 43 -13.20 15.79 -4.68
CA VAL A 43 -13.39 16.40 -3.35
C VAL A 43 -14.08 15.45 -2.36
N GLY A 44 -14.50 14.25 -2.80
CA GLY A 44 -15.16 13.26 -1.96
C GLY A 44 -16.49 13.74 -1.34
N ALA A 45 -17.31 14.47 -2.11
CA ALA A 45 -18.61 14.99 -1.70
C ALA A 45 -19.73 13.99 -2.03
N SER A 46 -20.47 14.24 -3.11
CA SER A 46 -21.47 13.32 -3.68
C SER A 46 -20.87 12.07 -4.35
N GLY A 47 -19.55 11.90 -4.27
CA GLY A 47 -18.78 10.80 -4.86
C GLY A 47 -17.46 11.27 -5.47
N ASP A 48 -16.66 10.29 -5.93
CA ASP A 48 -15.44 10.50 -6.71
C ASP A 48 -15.79 10.78 -8.18
N LEU A 49 -16.61 11.81 -8.40
CA LEU A 49 -17.27 12.07 -9.68
C LEU A 49 -16.28 12.16 -10.84
N ALA A 50 -15.20 12.93 -10.73
CA ALA A 50 -14.22 13.06 -11.80
C ALA A 50 -13.45 11.75 -12.08
N PRO A 51 -12.81 11.08 -11.09
CA PRO A 51 -12.19 9.76 -11.31
C PRO A 51 -13.13 8.69 -11.86
N LEU A 52 -14.37 8.60 -11.37
CA LEU A 52 -15.33 7.61 -11.84
C LEU A 52 -15.97 7.97 -13.19
N SER A 53 -16.06 9.26 -13.53
CA SER A 53 -16.40 9.69 -14.91
C SER A 53 -15.31 9.27 -15.88
N HIS A 54 -14.02 9.41 -15.52
CA HIS A 54 -12.92 8.88 -16.33
C HIS A 54 -12.91 7.35 -16.43
N LEU A 55 -13.30 6.64 -15.36
CA LEU A 55 -13.52 5.19 -15.41
C LEU A 55 -14.61 4.84 -16.45
N ALA A 56 -15.77 5.50 -16.36
CA ALA A 56 -16.90 5.32 -17.26
C ALA A 56 -16.59 5.72 -18.72
N LEU A 57 -15.81 6.78 -18.92
CA LEU A 57 -15.40 7.29 -20.23
C LEU A 57 -14.72 6.20 -21.07
N GLY A 58 -13.77 5.48 -20.48
CA GLY A 58 -13.12 4.35 -21.15
C GLY A 58 -14.09 3.21 -21.46
N LEU A 59 -15.05 2.93 -20.57
CA LEU A 59 -16.03 1.86 -20.76
C LEU A 59 -17.07 2.19 -21.85
N VAL A 60 -17.40 3.47 -22.07
CA VAL A 60 -18.19 3.93 -23.24
C VAL A 60 -17.33 4.08 -24.51
N GLY A 61 -16.08 3.60 -24.50
CA GLY A 61 -15.18 3.61 -25.66
C GLY A 61 -14.50 4.95 -25.95
N GLU A 62 -14.57 5.91 -25.03
CA GLU A 62 -13.96 7.24 -25.19
C GLU A 62 -12.67 7.42 -24.37
N GLY A 63 -11.86 8.42 -24.77
CA GLY A 63 -10.59 8.70 -24.10
C GLY A 63 -9.54 7.61 -24.30
N LYS A 64 -8.75 7.34 -23.25
CA LYS A 64 -7.63 6.39 -23.26
C LYS A 64 -7.92 5.19 -22.36
N MET A 65 -7.45 4.03 -22.79
CA MET A 65 -7.51 2.78 -22.05
C MET A 65 -6.19 2.02 -22.23
N TRP A 66 -5.85 1.18 -21.26
CA TRP A 66 -4.73 0.23 -21.32
C TRP A 66 -5.24 -1.20 -21.37
N SER A 67 -4.51 -2.07 -22.05
CA SER A 67 -4.64 -3.53 -21.91
C SER A 67 -3.29 -4.22 -22.13
N PRO A 68 -3.15 -5.51 -21.75
CA PRO A 68 -1.94 -6.29 -22.06
C PRO A 68 -1.68 -6.45 -23.57
N VAL A 69 -2.74 -6.45 -24.40
CA VAL A 69 -2.63 -6.66 -25.85
C VAL A 69 -2.27 -5.37 -26.60
N THR A 70 -2.83 -4.24 -26.19
CA THR A 70 -2.72 -2.97 -26.93
C THR A 70 -1.74 -1.96 -26.31
N GLY A 71 -1.35 -2.15 -25.05
CA GLY A 71 -0.81 -1.05 -24.25
C GLY A 71 -1.80 0.11 -24.14
N TRP A 72 -1.31 1.33 -23.95
CA TRP A 72 -2.13 2.54 -23.93
C TRP A 72 -2.59 2.93 -25.34
N SER A 73 -3.91 2.92 -25.58
CA SER A 73 -4.51 3.33 -26.85
C SER A 73 -5.88 4.02 -26.64
N ASN A 74 -6.56 4.35 -27.74
CA ASN A 74 -7.94 4.84 -27.71
C ASN A 74 -8.88 3.75 -27.17
N ALA A 75 -9.77 4.09 -26.25
CA ALA A 75 -10.56 3.09 -25.52
C ALA A 75 -11.43 2.20 -26.40
N LYS A 76 -12.05 2.75 -27.46
CA LYS A 76 -12.81 1.96 -28.44
C LYS A 76 -11.96 0.85 -29.08
N TYR A 77 -10.74 1.17 -29.52
CA TYR A 77 -9.81 0.20 -30.10
C TYR A 77 -9.39 -0.87 -29.08
N VAL A 78 -9.18 -0.50 -27.82
CA VAL A 78 -8.83 -1.45 -26.76
C VAL A 78 -9.96 -2.45 -26.50
N LEU A 79 -11.20 -1.98 -26.45
CA LEU A 79 -12.39 -2.84 -26.31
C LEU A 79 -12.55 -3.77 -27.53
N GLU A 80 -12.47 -3.23 -28.75
CA GLU A 80 -12.57 -3.98 -30.00
C GLU A 80 -11.48 -5.08 -30.09
N ALA A 81 -10.26 -4.80 -29.65
CA ALA A 81 -9.16 -5.78 -29.59
C ALA A 81 -9.42 -6.98 -28.64
N HIS A 82 -10.36 -6.86 -27.71
CA HIS A 82 -10.80 -7.94 -26.81
C HIS A 82 -12.17 -8.51 -27.19
N GLY A 83 -12.73 -8.13 -28.35
CA GLY A 83 -14.07 -8.53 -28.76
C GLY A 83 -15.20 -7.86 -27.98
N LEU A 84 -14.89 -6.88 -27.13
CA LEU A 84 -15.83 -6.14 -26.30
C LEU A 84 -16.43 -4.97 -27.07
N LYS A 85 -17.63 -4.54 -26.64
CA LYS A 85 -18.33 -3.38 -27.21
C LYS A 85 -18.37 -2.23 -26.19
N PRO A 86 -18.24 -0.97 -26.64
CA PRO A 86 -18.53 0.19 -25.81
C PRO A 86 -19.90 0.12 -25.14
N LEU A 87 -19.98 0.52 -23.87
CA LEU A 87 -21.24 0.58 -23.14
C LEU A 87 -22.20 1.63 -23.74
N SER A 88 -23.47 1.25 -23.89
CA SER A 88 -24.57 2.17 -24.24
C SER A 88 -25.42 2.42 -23.00
N LEU A 89 -25.19 3.55 -22.32
CA LEU A 89 -25.80 3.84 -21.01
C LEU A 89 -27.32 4.06 -21.12
N LYS A 90 -28.08 3.31 -20.31
CA LYS A 90 -29.53 3.46 -20.14
C LYS A 90 -29.86 4.57 -19.10
N PRO A 91 -31.14 4.96 -18.92
CA PRO A 91 -31.52 5.91 -17.88
C PRO A 91 -30.97 5.52 -16.51
N LYS A 92 -30.55 6.52 -15.72
CA LYS A 92 -29.87 6.39 -14.41
C LYS A 92 -28.46 5.76 -14.45
N GLU A 93 -28.07 5.02 -15.49
CA GLU A 93 -26.80 4.28 -15.49
C GLU A 93 -25.55 5.18 -15.41
N GLY A 94 -25.55 6.36 -16.05
CA GLY A 94 -24.44 7.31 -15.93
C GLY A 94 -24.18 7.73 -14.48
N LEU A 95 -25.23 8.14 -13.76
CA LEU A 95 -25.14 8.46 -12.33
C LEU A 95 -24.78 7.21 -11.50
N ALA A 96 -25.33 6.05 -11.87
CA ALA A 96 -25.02 4.76 -11.28
C ALA A 96 -23.58 4.29 -11.56
N LEU A 97 -22.80 4.91 -12.45
CA LEU A 97 -21.37 4.64 -12.62
C LEU A 97 -20.49 5.63 -11.84
N ILE A 98 -20.90 6.90 -11.72
CA ILE A 98 -20.04 7.96 -11.17
C ILE A 98 -20.28 8.30 -9.70
N ASN A 99 -21.46 8.00 -9.14
CA ASN A 99 -21.77 8.32 -7.74
C ASN A 99 -21.22 7.25 -6.79
N GLY A 100 -20.14 7.54 -6.07
CA GLY A 100 -19.62 6.75 -4.96
C GLY A 100 -18.15 7.04 -4.63
N THR A 101 -17.66 6.55 -3.48
CA THR A 101 -16.34 6.88 -2.91
C THR A 101 -15.23 5.88 -3.27
N GLN A 102 -15.30 5.24 -4.44
CA GLN A 102 -14.42 4.10 -4.73
C GLN A 102 -12.98 4.50 -5.06
N MET A 103 -12.68 5.72 -5.50
CA MET A 103 -11.30 6.16 -5.69
C MET A 103 -10.62 6.29 -4.32
N ILE A 104 -11.27 7.02 -3.39
CA ILE A 104 -10.83 7.17 -2.00
C ILE A 104 -10.66 5.81 -1.33
N THR A 105 -11.68 4.95 -1.44
CA THR A 105 -11.69 3.63 -0.79
C THR A 105 -10.66 2.68 -1.42
N SER A 106 -10.43 2.74 -2.73
CA SER A 106 -9.43 1.86 -3.38
C SER A 106 -7.99 2.24 -3.02
N LEU A 107 -7.66 3.53 -3.00
CA LEU A 107 -6.36 4.02 -2.53
C LEU A 107 -6.18 3.81 -1.02
N GLY A 108 -7.24 4.03 -0.23
CA GLY A 108 -7.24 3.79 1.21
C GLY A 108 -7.04 2.31 1.56
N ALA A 109 -7.66 1.39 0.79
CA ALA A 109 -7.45 -0.04 0.96
C ALA A 109 -6.00 -0.43 0.65
N GLU A 110 -5.41 0.05 -0.46
CA GLU A 110 -3.99 -0.18 -0.75
C GLU A 110 -3.08 0.36 0.36
N ALA A 111 -3.34 1.59 0.83
CA ALA A 111 -2.57 2.22 1.88
C ALA A 111 -2.65 1.45 3.21
N VAL A 112 -3.83 0.93 3.58
CA VAL A 112 -4.00 0.14 4.82
C VAL A 112 -3.33 -1.24 4.71
N GLU A 113 -3.51 -1.96 3.60
CA GLU A 113 -2.84 -3.26 3.41
C GLU A 113 -1.31 -3.11 3.44
N ARG A 114 -0.77 -2.13 2.69
CA ARG A 114 0.68 -1.84 2.71
C ARG A 114 1.16 -1.33 4.07
N ALA A 115 0.36 -0.54 4.80
CA ALA A 115 0.69 -0.10 6.16
C ALA A 115 0.77 -1.28 7.15
N LEU A 116 -0.14 -2.25 7.05
CA LEU A 116 -0.14 -3.45 7.88
C LEU A 116 1.04 -4.37 7.52
N ALA A 117 1.32 -4.54 6.22
CA ALA A 117 2.47 -5.30 5.72
C ALA A 117 3.81 -4.70 6.17
N ILE A 118 3.99 -3.39 6.01
CA ILE A 118 5.24 -2.72 6.39
C ILE A 118 5.40 -2.65 7.92
N ALA A 119 4.31 -2.55 8.70
CA ALA A 119 4.39 -2.62 10.16
C ALA A 119 4.88 -4.00 10.65
N ARG A 120 4.44 -5.11 10.02
CA ARG A 120 4.96 -6.47 10.33
C ARG A 120 6.45 -6.59 10.01
N GLN A 121 6.90 -5.99 8.90
CA GLN A 121 8.31 -6.02 8.50
C GLN A 121 9.17 -5.07 9.35
N ALA A 122 8.63 -3.94 9.80
CA ALA A 122 9.30 -3.01 10.71
C ALA A 122 9.71 -3.68 12.02
N ASP A 123 8.86 -4.57 12.58
CA ASP A 123 9.21 -5.32 13.79
C ASP A 123 10.49 -6.17 13.60
N ILE A 124 10.66 -6.76 12.41
CA ILE A 124 11.80 -7.63 12.07
C ILE A 124 13.05 -6.81 11.74
N ILE A 125 12.88 -5.68 11.05
CA ILE A 125 13.98 -4.78 10.69
C ILE A 125 14.52 -4.11 11.95
N ALA A 126 13.64 -3.60 12.80
CA ALA A 126 13.99 -3.07 14.11
C ALA A 126 14.61 -4.15 15.00
N ALA A 127 14.17 -5.41 14.92
CA ALA A 127 14.84 -6.52 15.58
C ALA A 127 16.27 -6.75 15.06
N LEU A 128 16.51 -6.75 13.75
CA LEU A 128 17.86 -6.87 13.21
C LEU A 128 18.73 -5.67 13.62
N THR A 129 18.22 -4.44 13.56
CA THR A 129 18.88 -3.21 14.05
C THR A 129 19.26 -3.33 15.52
N LEU A 130 18.34 -3.85 16.32
CA LEU A 130 18.51 -4.10 17.74
C LEU A 130 19.69 -5.10 17.92
N GLU A 131 19.63 -6.28 17.31
CA GLU A 131 20.70 -7.31 17.38
C GLU A 131 22.09 -6.86 16.90
N VAL A 132 22.20 -5.97 15.91
CA VAL A 132 23.52 -5.51 15.43
C VAL A 132 24.09 -4.35 16.22
N LEU A 133 23.24 -3.54 16.85
CA LEU A 133 23.67 -2.70 17.97
C LEU A 133 23.95 -3.56 19.23
N LYS A 134 23.63 -4.87 19.13
CA LYS A 134 23.56 -5.95 20.16
C LYS A 134 22.43 -5.58 21.10
N GLY A 135 21.20 -6.17 21.13
CA GLY A 135 19.96 -5.35 21.26
C GLY A 135 18.81 -5.63 22.27
N THR A 136 18.44 -4.69 23.16
CA THR A 136 17.91 -5.06 24.51
C THR A 136 16.55 -5.75 24.60
N THR A 137 16.53 -6.96 25.20
CA THR A 137 15.32 -7.79 25.29
C THR A 137 14.43 -7.44 26.47
N LYS A 138 14.99 -6.92 27.57
CA LYS A 138 14.24 -6.59 28.80
C LYS A 138 13.14 -5.56 28.60
N ALA A 139 13.28 -4.71 27.58
CA ALA A 139 12.25 -3.75 27.18
C ALA A 139 10.98 -4.42 26.60
N PHE A 140 11.08 -5.69 26.20
CA PHE A 140 10.04 -6.49 25.56
C PHE A 140 9.48 -7.58 26.49
N ASP A 141 9.80 -7.57 27.78
CA ASP A 141 9.29 -8.53 28.76
C ASP A 141 7.75 -8.52 28.82
N SER A 142 7.12 -9.70 28.93
CA SER A 142 5.65 -9.80 28.95
C SER A 142 5.01 -9.02 30.10
N ASP A 143 5.65 -8.94 31.26
CA ASP A 143 5.09 -8.29 32.45
C ASP A 143 5.05 -6.77 32.29
N VAL A 144 6.07 -6.20 31.61
CA VAL A 144 6.13 -4.76 31.26
C VAL A 144 4.95 -4.36 30.36
N HIS A 145 4.48 -5.26 29.50
CA HIS A 145 3.33 -5.01 28.64
C HIS A 145 1.99 -5.43 29.26
N ALA A 146 2.00 -6.38 30.20
CA ALA A 146 0.81 -6.76 30.96
C ALA A 146 0.31 -5.60 31.85
N VAL A 147 1.22 -4.82 32.44
CA VAL A 147 0.84 -3.60 33.22
C VAL A 147 0.35 -2.45 32.35
N ARG A 148 0.55 -2.50 31.02
CA ARG A 148 0.02 -1.52 30.06
C ARG A 148 -0.57 -2.23 28.82
N PRO A 149 -1.76 -2.86 28.96
CA PRO A 149 -2.27 -3.85 28.01
C PRO A 149 -2.93 -3.22 26.77
N HIS A 150 -2.20 -2.40 26.02
CA HIS A 150 -2.61 -1.97 24.69
C HIS A 150 -2.39 -3.12 23.69
N PRO A 151 -3.41 -3.61 22.95
CA PRO A 151 -3.28 -4.82 22.12
C PRO A 151 -2.13 -4.79 21.12
N GLY A 152 -1.93 -3.67 20.41
CA GLY A 152 -0.83 -3.51 19.46
C GLY A 152 0.55 -3.53 20.14
N GLN A 153 0.68 -2.93 21.32
CA GLN A 153 1.94 -2.93 22.09
C GLN A 153 2.31 -4.35 22.54
N MET A 154 1.33 -5.12 23.05
CA MET A 154 1.53 -6.51 23.44
C MET A 154 1.91 -7.40 22.24
N GLN A 155 1.29 -7.17 21.08
CA GLN A 155 1.55 -7.93 19.86
C GLN A 155 2.95 -7.63 19.27
N VAL A 156 3.36 -6.36 19.21
CA VAL A 156 4.72 -5.97 18.79
C VAL A 156 5.75 -6.61 19.72
N ALA A 157 5.59 -6.48 21.03
CA ALA A 157 6.53 -7.07 21.98
C ALA A 157 6.60 -8.60 21.90
N TRP A 158 5.48 -9.28 21.64
CA TRP A 158 5.47 -10.73 21.40
C TRP A 158 6.21 -11.11 20.12
N ARG A 159 6.07 -10.35 19.03
CA ARG A 159 6.86 -10.56 17.79
C ARG A 159 8.35 -10.36 18.06
N PHE A 160 8.72 -9.28 18.76
CA PHE A 160 10.11 -9.02 19.16
C PHE A 160 10.67 -10.21 19.96
N ARG A 161 10.00 -10.66 21.03
CA ARG A 161 10.40 -11.87 21.79
C ARG A 161 10.47 -13.16 20.95
N SER A 162 9.77 -13.22 19.81
CA SER A 162 9.80 -14.39 18.91
C SER A 162 11.01 -14.38 17.96
N VAL A 163 11.75 -13.27 17.84
CA VAL A 163 12.93 -13.15 16.96
C VAL A 163 14.21 -12.66 17.67
N LEU A 164 14.13 -12.17 18.91
CA LEU A 164 15.21 -11.50 19.65
C LEU A 164 15.52 -12.15 21.00
N ASP A 165 16.65 -12.84 21.09
CA ASP A 165 17.20 -13.31 22.36
C ASP A 165 18.68 -12.91 22.53
N SER A 166 19.00 -11.59 22.56
CA SER A 166 20.25 -10.97 23.10
C SER A 166 20.15 -9.41 23.22
N ASP A 167 21.12 -8.64 23.78
CA ASP A 167 20.89 -7.35 24.55
C ASP A 167 21.70 -6.02 24.16
N VAL A 168 21.05 -4.79 24.06
CA VAL A 168 21.56 -3.35 23.79
C VAL A 168 21.17 -2.36 22.53
N PHE A 169 20.04 -1.59 22.37
CA PHE A 169 19.80 -0.34 21.48
C PHE A 169 19.35 -0.26 19.95
N SER A 170 18.96 0.95 19.44
CA SER A 170 18.20 1.25 18.15
C SER A 170 18.63 2.52 17.32
N SER A 171 18.03 2.79 16.12
CA SER A 171 18.38 3.92 15.20
C SER A 171 17.17 4.73 14.59
N GLU A 172 17.41 5.90 13.97
CA GLU A 172 16.41 6.75 13.26
C GLU A 172 16.96 7.33 11.92
N ILE A 173 16.14 7.41 10.85
CA ILE A 173 16.29 8.40 9.74
C ILE A 173 14.98 8.58 8.91
N THR A 174 14.77 9.79 8.37
CA THR A 174 13.63 10.26 7.52
C THR A 174 12.21 10.19 8.13
N VAL A 175 11.93 11.08 9.09
CA VAL A 175 10.56 11.36 9.57
C VAL A 175 10.02 12.72 9.09
N SER A 176 10.87 13.62 8.58
CA SER A 176 10.54 15.05 8.49
C SER A 176 9.46 15.43 7.46
N GLU A 177 9.44 14.83 6.26
CA GLU A 177 8.38 15.10 5.27
C GLU A 177 7.03 14.54 5.73
N ASN A 178 7.04 13.36 6.35
CA ASN A 178 5.85 12.70 6.89
C ASN A 178 5.15 13.58 7.96
N LYS A 179 5.87 14.41 8.71
CA LYS A 179 5.27 15.39 9.64
C LYS A 179 4.30 16.35 8.95
N VAL A 180 4.57 16.76 7.72
CA VAL A 180 3.67 17.62 6.92
C VAL A 180 2.51 16.80 6.36
N LEU A 181 2.80 15.60 5.83
CA LEU A 181 1.77 14.68 5.30
C LEU A 181 0.79 14.18 6.38
N CYS A 182 1.17 14.23 7.67
CA CYS A 182 0.30 13.92 8.80
C CYS A 182 -0.82 14.96 9.05
N HIS A 183 -0.74 16.19 8.50
CA HIS A 183 -1.84 17.15 8.65
C HIS A 183 -3.15 16.57 8.08
N PRO A 184 -4.27 16.55 8.83
CA PRO A 184 -5.49 15.91 8.39
C PRO A 184 -6.10 16.71 7.24
N SER A 185 -6.35 16.09 6.09
CA SER A 185 -6.95 16.78 4.94
C SER A 185 -8.48 16.84 5.04
N SER A 186 -9.08 15.98 5.85
CA SER A 186 -10.53 15.88 6.05
C SER A 186 -11.12 16.93 7.01
N VAL A 187 -10.31 17.91 7.45
CA VAL A 187 -10.80 19.08 8.20
C VAL A 187 -10.99 20.31 7.30
N ASP A 188 -10.63 20.20 6.03
CA ASP A 188 -10.87 21.20 5.00
C ASP A 188 -12.12 20.86 4.19
N SER A 189 -12.87 21.89 3.79
CA SER A 189 -14.07 21.78 2.98
C SER A 189 -14.30 23.08 2.23
N LEU A 190 -14.47 22.99 0.92
CA LEU A 190 -14.84 24.11 0.05
C LEU A 190 -16.18 23.80 -0.59
N SER A 191 -17.17 24.65 -0.35
CA SER A 191 -18.53 24.49 -0.88
C SER A 191 -18.53 24.58 -2.41
N THR A 192 -19.10 23.58 -3.08
CA THR A 192 -19.22 23.51 -4.55
C THR A 192 -20.68 23.56 -5.00
N SER A 193 -20.91 23.60 -6.31
CA SER A 193 -22.25 23.50 -6.91
C SER A 193 -23.25 24.54 -6.36
N ALA A 194 -22.80 25.80 -6.23
CA ALA A 194 -23.57 26.92 -5.65
C ALA A 194 -24.18 26.62 -4.25
N ALA A 195 -23.37 25.99 -3.38
CA ALA A 195 -23.75 25.51 -2.05
C ALA A 195 -24.82 24.39 -2.04
N THR A 196 -25.02 23.69 -3.15
CA THR A 196 -25.71 22.38 -3.16
C THR A 196 -24.82 21.29 -2.55
N GLU A 197 -23.50 21.42 -2.71
CA GLU A 197 -22.49 20.59 -2.07
C GLU A 197 -21.70 21.48 -1.11
N ASP A 198 -22.36 21.93 -0.04
CA ASP A 198 -21.83 22.91 0.91
C ASP A 198 -20.72 22.33 1.83
N HIS A 199 -20.78 21.03 2.13
CA HIS A 199 -19.77 20.30 2.89
C HIS A 199 -19.18 19.12 2.10
N VAL A 200 -17.85 19.01 2.03
CA VAL A 200 -17.11 17.97 1.29
C VAL A 200 -16.05 17.31 2.19
N SER A 201 -15.56 16.10 1.85
CA SER A 201 -14.65 15.35 2.74
C SER A 201 -13.15 15.55 2.47
N MET A 202 -12.79 16.07 1.29
CA MET A 202 -11.42 16.11 0.75
C MET A 202 -10.68 14.76 0.79
N GLY A 203 -11.42 13.65 0.89
CA GLY A 203 -10.88 12.32 1.14
C GLY A 203 -9.93 11.79 0.06
N GLY A 204 -10.00 12.33 -1.16
CA GLY A 204 -9.09 11.98 -2.25
C GLY A 204 -7.64 12.32 -1.92
N TRP A 205 -7.39 13.48 -1.33
CA TRP A 205 -6.06 13.87 -0.89
C TRP A 205 -5.63 13.09 0.36
N ALA A 206 -6.57 12.79 1.26
CA ALA A 206 -6.31 11.99 2.46
C ALA A 206 -5.86 10.55 2.13
N ALA A 207 -6.51 9.87 1.18
CA ALA A 207 -6.11 8.54 0.75
C ALA A 207 -4.75 8.54 0.04
N ARG A 208 -4.50 9.54 -0.81
CA ARG A 208 -3.22 9.71 -1.51
C ARG A 208 -2.05 9.99 -0.59
N LYS A 209 -2.19 10.91 0.38
CA LYS A 209 -1.11 11.22 1.32
C LYS A 209 -0.82 10.05 2.26
N ALA A 210 -1.84 9.25 2.61
CA ALA A 210 -1.65 8.02 3.38
C ALA A 210 -0.78 7.01 2.62
N LEU A 211 -1.11 6.74 1.35
CA LEU A 211 -0.29 5.87 0.50
C LEU A 211 1.14 6.40 0.34
N ARG A 212 1.30 7.73 0.20
CA ARG A 212 2.61 8.37 0.09
C ARG A 212 3.46 8.27 1.36
N VAL A 213 2.86 8.41 2.54
CA VAL A 213 3.55 8.17 3.82
C VAL A 213 4.00 6.73 3.93
N VAL A 214 3.17 5.76 3.50
CA VAL A 214 3.55 4.34 3.49
C VAL A 214 4.72 4.08 2.54
N GLU A 215 4.72 4.65 1.33
CA GLU A 215 5.88 4.59 0.41
C GLU A 215 7.17 5.12 1.05
N HIS A 216 7.11 6.25 1.77
CA HIS A 216 8.28 6.80 2.46
C HIS A 216 8.73 5.90 3.62
N VAL A 217 7.81 5.30 4.38
CA VAL A 217 8.12 4.37 5.47
C VAL A 217 8.77 3.08 4.93
N GLU A 218 8.29 2.54 3.80
CA GLU A 218 8.93 1.42 3.11
C GLU A 218 10.37 1.75 2.69
N GLN A 219 10.63 2.97 2.19
CA GLN A 219 11.98 3.42 1.81
C GLN A 219 12.90 3.59 3.01
N VAL A 220 12.41 4.13 4.13
CA VAL A 220 13.15 4.23 5.40
C VAL A 220 13.58 2.86 5.88
N LEU A 221 12.64 1.93 5.96
CA LEU A 221 12.89 0.59 6.46
C LEU A 221 13.78 -0.23 5.52
N ALA A 222 13.76 0.06 4.21
CA ALA A 222 14.72 -0.51 3.26
C ALA A 222 16.16 -0.03 3.54
N ILE A 223 16.35 1.25 3.86
CA ILE A 223 17.65 1.83 4.24
C ILE A 223 18.11 1.27 5.60
N GLU A 224 17.21 1.17 6.58
CA GLU A 224 17.51 0.58 7.88
C GLU A 224 17.91 -0.89 7.75
N LEU A 225 17.17 -1.70 6.97
CA LEU A 225 17.51 -3.09 6.71
C LEU A 225 18.87 -3.25 6.02
N LEU A 226 19.20 -2.39 5.06
CA LEU A 226 20.52 -2.37 4.41
C LEU A 226 21.63 -2.08 5.43
N ALA A 227 21.45 -1.06 6.26
CA ALA A 227 22.42 -0.68 7.28
C ALA A 227 22.58 -1.77 8.35
N ALA A 228 21.49 -2.36 8.81
CA ALA A 228 21.50 -3.43 9.80
C ALA A 228 22.16 -4.70 9.24
N CYS A 229 21.82 -5.11 8.01
CA CYS A 229 22.52 -6.22 7.33
C CYS A 229 24.02 -5.94 7.18
N GLN A 230 24.43 -4.68 6.91
CA GLN A 230 25.85 -4.33 6.80
C GLN A 230 26.56 -4.34 8.15
N ALA A 231 25.91 -3.89 9.23
CA ALA A 231 26.46 -3.97 10.58
C ALA A 231 26.65 -5.43 11.04
N LEU A 232 25.75 -6.35 10.65
CA LEU A 232 25.92 -7.78 10.92
C LEU A 232 27.19 -8.35 10.23
N GLU A 233 27.53 -7.88 9.02
CA GLU A 233 28.77 -8.29 8.35
C GLU A 233 30.03 -7.80 9.10
N PHE A 234 29.99 -6.60 9.67
CA PHE A 234 31.08 -6.08 10.51
C PHE A 234 31.22 -6.81 11.86
N HIS A 235 30.19 -7.56 12.29
CA HIS A 235 30.24 -8.39 13.49
C HIS A 235 30.65 -9.85 13.24
N ARG A 236 30.86 -10.27 11.99
CA ARG A 236 31.37 -11.63 11.70
C ARG A 236 32.72 -11.86 12.40
N PRO A 237 32.97 -13.04 12.99
CA PRO A 237 32.23 -14.30 12.82
C PRO A 237 31.01 -14.50 13.74
N LEU A 238 30.56 -13.49 14.50
CA LEU A 238 29.32 -13.59 15.28
C LEU A 238 28.11 -13.80 14.36
N LYS A 239 27.06 -14.42 14.93
CA LYS A 239 25.79 -14.70 14.27
C LYS A 239 24.63 -14.24 15.16
N THR A 240 23.54 -13.87 14.52
CA THR A 240 22.27 -13.54 15.18
C THR A 240 21.35 -14.78 15.21
N THR A 241 20.09 -14.61 15.62
CA THR A 241 19.09 -15.68 15.69
C THR A 241 18.81 -16.27 14.30
N PRO A 242 18.40 -17.56 14.19
CA PRO A 242 18.12 -18.19 12.89
C PRO A 242 17.12 -17.41 12.00
N PRO A 243 16.00 -16.85 12.52
CA PRO A 243 15.09 -16.03 11.71
C PRO A 243 15.77 -14.78 11.12
N LEU A 244 16.66 -14.14 11.86
CA LEU A 244 17.34 -12.90 11.42
C LEU A 244 18.50 -13.20 10.46
N GLU A 245 19.16 -14.35 10.58
CA GLU A 245 20.11 -14.82 9.54
C GLU A 245 19.39 -15.18 8.22
N GLU A 246 18.14 -15.66 8.25
CA GLU A 246 17.32 -15.83 7.04
C GLU A 246 17.03 -14.48 6.36
N VAL A 247 16.65 -13.44 7.12
CA VAL A 247 16.47 -12.07 6.59
C VAL A 247 17.77 -11.55 5.98
N HIS A 248 18.90 -11.73 6.67
CA HIS A 248 20.20 -11.31 6.19
C HIS A 248 20.57 -12.00 4.86
N GLN A 249 20.40 -13.33 4.77
CA GLN A 249 20.66 -14.08 3.54
C GLN A 249 19.75 -13.65 2.39
N LEU A 250 18.47 -13.41 2.66
CA LEU A 250 17.52 -12.88 1.69
C LEU A 250 17.96 -11.50 1.18
N MET A 251 18.36 -10.59 2.06
CA MET A 251 18.89 -9.28 1.66
C MET A 251 20.17 -9.41 0.83
N ARG A 252 21.08 -10.32 1.22
CA ARG A 252 22.32 -10.60 0.49
C ARG A 252 22.11 -11.27 -0.87
N SER A 253 20.97 -11.92 -1.10
CA SER A 253 20.61 -12.46 -2.41
C SER A 253 20.30 -11.38 -3.46
N VAL A 254 19.98 -10.15 -3.04
CA VAL A 254 19.68 -9.01 -3.93
C VAL A 254 20.68 -7.86 -3.82
N VAL A 255 21.34 -7.67 -2.67
CA VAL A 255 22.35 -6.61 -2.46
C VAL A 255 23.62 -7.15 -1.78
N ARG A 256 24.74 -7.10 -2.50
CA ARG A 256 26.07 -7.50 -2.01
C ARG A 256 26.55 -6.67 -0.81
N PRO A 257 27.45 -7.20 0.05
CA PRO A 257 28.11 -6.44 1.12
C PRO A 257 28.74 -5.13 0.63
N TRP A 258 28.88 -4.16 1.53
CA TRP A 258 29.43 -2.83 1.25
C TRP A 258 30.92 -2.74 1.63
N ASP A 259 31.77 -3.34 0.80
CA ASP A 259 33.22 -3.39 1.03
C ASP A 259 33.96 -2.11 0.59
N CYS A 260 33.37 -1.37 -0.35
CA CYS A 260 33.87 -0.11 -0.87
C CYS A 260 32.70 0.78 -1.37
N ASP A 261 32.94 2.08 -1.43
CA ASP A 261 31.95 3.03 -1.91
C ASP A 261 31.49 2.73 -3.34
N ARG A 262 30.17 2.84 -3.53
CA ARG A 262 29.48 2.67 -4.81
C ARG A 262 28.21 3.52 -4.83
N PHE A 263 27.57 3.59 -6.00
CA PHE A 263 26.29 4.27 -6.13
C PHE A 263 25.19 3.49 -5.39
N MET A 264 24.50 4.14 -4.45
CA MET A 264 23.61 3.49 -3.47
C MET A 264 22.15 3.33 -3.92
N SER A 265 21.68 4.15 -4.87
CA SER A 265 20.26 4.11 -5.33
C SER A 265 19.79 2.71 -5.75
N PRO A 266 20.54 1.94 -6.57
CA PRO A 266 20.11 0.62 -7.01
C PRO A 266 19.94 -0.38 -5.87
N ASP A 267 20.76 -0.26 -4.82
CA ASP A 267 20.68 -1.12 -3.64
C ASP A 267 19.46 -0.77 -2.77
N ILE A 268 19.17 0.53 -2.60
CA ILE A 268 17.96 1.01 -1.91
C ILE A 268 16.71 0.60 -2.68
N GLU A 269 16.70 0.71 -4.01
CA GLU A 269 15.60 0.28 -4.88
C GLU A 269 15.38 -1.25 -4.81
N ALA A 270 16.45 -2.04 -4.77
CA ALA A 270 16.38 -3.49 -4.60
C ALA A 270 15.83 -3.90 -3.21
N ALA A 271 16.29 -3.23 -2.14
CA ALA A 271 15.78 -3.43 -0.79
C ALA A 271 14.31 -3.00 -0.66
N HIS A 272 13.92 -1.85 -1.22
CA HIS A 272 12.53 -1.39 -1.24
C HIS A 272 11.63 -2.37 -1.98
N LYS A 273 12.08 -2.91 -3.12
CA LYS A 273 11.35 -3.95 -3.86
C LYS A 273 11.15 -5.22 -3.03
N LEU A 274 12.17 -5.67 -2.30
CA LEU A 274 12.10 -6.84 -1.41
C LEU A 274 11.02 -6.65 -0.32
N LEU A 275 10.96 -5.47 0.30
CA LEU A 275 9.92 -5.14 1.30
C LEU A 275 8.51 -5.04 0.69
N ARG A 276 8.38 -4.52 -0.54
CA ARG A 276 7.10 -4.48 -1.26
C ARG A 276 6.59 -5.85 -1.70
N GLU A 277 7.47 -6.84 -1.80
CA GLU A 277 7.12 -8.25 -2.05
C GLU A 277 6.85 -9.02 -0.72
N GLU A 278 6.78 -8.32 0.42
CA GLU A 278 6.58 -8.83 1.79
C GLU A 278 7.61 -9.88 2.28
N LYS A 279 8.70 -10.08 1.54
CA LYS A 279 9.64 -11.20 1.77
C LYS A 279 10.44 -11.09 3.07
N ALA A 280 10.61 -9.90 3.64
CA ALA A 280 11.26 -9.79 4.94
C ALA A 280 10.38 -10.37 6.08
N SER A 281 9.06 -10.54 5.86
CA SER A 281 8.14 -11.12 6.85
C SER A 281 8.15 -12.66 6.92
N THR A 282 8.74 -13.34 5.93
CA THR A 282 8.72 -14.81 5.80
C THR A 282 9.23 -15.58 7.04
N PRO A 283 10.24 -15.11 7.79
CA PRO A 283 10.68 -15.82 9.00
C PRO A 283 9.64 -15.83 10.13
N LEU A 284 8.80 -14.78 10.26
CA LEU A 284 7.70 -14.78 11.25
C LEU A 284 6.66 -15.86 10.96
N THR A 285 6.43 -16.23 9.69
CA THR A 285 5.48 -17.30 9.33
C THR A 285 6.07 -18.70 9.49
N ASN A 286 7.40 -18.86 9.44
CA ASN A 286 8.07 -20.16 9.60
C ASN A 286 8.36 -20.49 11.07
N HIS A 287 8.71 -19.48 11.87
CA HIS A 287 9.16 -19.64 13.26
C HIS A 287 8.11 -19.26 14.30
N THR A 288 6.85 -19.06 13.90
CA THR A 288 5.73 -18.90 14.84
C THR A 288 5.60 -20.09 15.78
N ILE A 289 6.06 -19.92 17.02
CA ILE A 289 5.77 -20.84 18.13
C ILE A 289 4.25 -20.85 18.32
N SER A 290 3.64 -22.04 18.29
CA SER A 290 2.26 -22.24 18.69
C SER A 290 2.11 -21.88 20.17
N GLY A 291 1.49 -20.73 20.45
CA GLY A 291 1.02 -20.35 21.78
C GLY A 291 -0.30 -21.01 22.14
#